data_AF-A0A0Q9S6I8-F1
#
_entry.id   AF-A0A0Q9S6I8-F1
#
_cell.length_a   1.000
_cell.length_b   1.000
_cell.length_c   1.000
_cell.angle_alpha   90.00
_cell.angle_beta   90.00
_cell.angle_gamma   90.00
#
_symmetry.space_group_name_H-M   'P 1'
#
loop_
_entity.id
_entity.type
_entity.pdbx_description
1 polymer ?
#
loop_
_entity_poly.entity_id
_entity_poly.type
_entity_poly.pdbx_seq_one_letter_code
_entity_poly.pdbx_strand_id
1 'polypeptide(L)'
;MKIKNFKTIDAIILGYRTEPQFGLVLGLHFKTVRYKPVGIVEFGFRVDDKRAFLEIAKQIQTRIDKKTYWIEPMLCCQIQYLERTDQHQLRTTIFKGFLFDKDPENCYWTY
;
A
#
# COMPACT_ATOMS: atom_id res chain seq x y z
N MET A 1 1.43 -5.61 31.12
CA MET A 1 1.61 -4.68 29.97
C MET A 1 1.02 -5.32 28.72
N LYS A 2 -0.12 -4.85 28.20
CA LYS A 2 -0.60 -5.25 26.86
C LYS A 2 0.18 -4.44 25.82
N ILE A 3 1.35 -4.91 25.44
CA ILE A 3 2.11 -4.30 24.34
C ILE A 3 1.38 -4.67 23.05
N LYS A 4 0.56 -3.76 22.53
CA LYS A 4 0.07 -3.87 21.16
C LYS A 4 1.27 -3.60 20.25
N ASN A 5 1.91 -4.66 19.77
CA ASN A 5 3.04 -4.57 18.85
C ASN A 5 2.54 -4.20 17.45
N PHE A 6 2.17 -2.93 17.26
CA PHE A 6 1.92 -2.41 15.93
C PHE A 6 3.23 -2.40 15.16
N LYS A 7 3.27 -3.11 14.04
CA LYS A 7 4.43 -3.17 13.14
C LYS A 7 4.21 -2.19 12.00
N THR A 8 5.27 -1.56 11.54
CA THR A 8 5.22 -0.61 10.44
C THR A 8 6.07 -1.16 9.30
N ILE A 9 5.57 -1.08 8.08
CA ILE A 9 6.26 -1.56 6.89
C ILE A 9 6.03 -0.60 5.74
N ASP A 10 7.06 -0.45 4.92
CA ASP A 10 7.01 0.36 3.71
C ASP A 10 6.63 -0.55 2.55
N ALA A 11 5.52 -0.22 1.89
CA ALA A 11 4.95 -0.98 0.80
C ALA A 11 4.75 -0.10 -0.44
N ILE A 12 4.83 -0.74 -1.60
CA ILE A 12 4.69 -0.09 -2.90
C ILE A 12 3.22 -0.05 -3.26
N ILE A 13 2.76 1.05 -3.83
CA ILE A 13 1.39 1.17 -4.31
C ILE A 13 1.35 0.66 -5.74
N LEU A 14 0.69 -0.47 -5.95
CA LEU A 14 0.49 -1.06 -7.29
C LEU A 14 -0.76 -0.51 -7.96
N GLY A 15 -1.68 0.02 -7.17
CA GLY A 15 -2.97 0.50 -7.63
C GLY A 15 -3.87 0.92 -6.50
N TYR A 16 -5.08 1.32 -6.85
CA TYR A 16 -6.10 1.74 -5.91
C TYR A 16 -7.50 1.34 -6.36
N ARG A 17 -8.42 1.20 -5.41
CA ARG A 17 -9.85 1.05 -5.60
C ARG A 17 -10.55 2.27 -5.04
N THR A 18 -11.58 2.74 -5.73
CA THR A 18 -12.45 3.82 -5.24
C THR A 18 -13.81 3.32 -4.79
N GLU A 19 -14.25 2.15 -5.28
CA GLU A 19 -15.57 1.58 -5.03
C GLU A 19 -15.49 0.11 -4.61
N PRO A 20 -16.28 -0.35 -3.63
CA PRO A 20 -17.29 0.40 -2.85
C PRO A 20 -16.71 1.36 -1.80
N GLN A 21 -15.41 1.25 -1.49
CA GLN A 21 -14.70 2.14 -0.58
C GLN A 21 -13.25 2.33 -1.06
N PHE A 22 -12.63 3.44 -0.68
CA PHE A 22 -11.25 3.74 -1.07
C PHE A 22 -10.27 2.75 -0.44
N GLY A 23 -9.44 2.12 -1.27
CA GLY A 23 -8.42 1.21 -0.81
C GLY A 23 -7.19 1.22 -1.70
N LEU A 24 -5.99 1.20 -1.12
CA LEU A 24 -4.75 1.09 -1.87
C LEU A 24 -4.29 -0.36 -1.92
N VAL A 25 -3.97 -0.82 -3.13
CA VAL A 25 -3.37 -2.13 -3.37
C VAL A 25 -1.87 -2.02 -3.10
N LEU A 26 -1.43 -2.72 -2.07
CA LEU A 26 -0.04 -2.71 -1.62
C LEU A 26 0.70 -3.91 -2.17
N GLY A 27 1.90 -3.66 -2.67
CA GLY A 27 2.86 -4.63 -3.14
C GLY A 27 4.16 -4.57 -2.34
N LEU A 28 4.84 -5.70 -2.22
CA LEU A 28 6.17 -5.78 -1.63
C LEU A 28 7.11 -6.57 -2.54
N HIS A 29 8.40 -6.24 -2.49
CA HIS A 29 9.43 -7.06 -3.11
C HIS A 29 9.76 -8.26 -2.21
N PHE A 30 9.55 -9.45 -2.76
CA PHE A 30 10.05 -10.71 -2.21
C PHE A 30 11.27 -11.16 -3.02
N LYS A 31 12.14 -11.96 -2.39
CA LYS A 31 13.35 -12.51 -3.05
C LYS A 31 13.06 -13.21 -4.38
N THR A 32 11.89 -13.83 -4.51
CA THR A 32 11.48 -14.60 -5.70
C THR A 32 10.43 -13.89 -6.56
N VAL A 33 9.73 -12.88 -6.04
CA VAL A 33 8.63 -12.20 -6.74
C VAL A 33 8.68 -10.71 -6.46
N ARG A 34 8.86 -9.91 -7.50
CA ARG A 34 8.74 -8.45 -7.42
C ARG A 34 7.27 -8.04 -7.44
N TYR A 35 6.93 -6.96 -6.73
CA TYR A 35 5.57 -6.38 -6.74
C TYR A 35 4.46 -7.37 -6.34
N LYS A 36 4.73 -8.29 -5.39
CA LYS A 36 3.71 -9.24 -4.95
C LYS A 36 2.65 -8.50 -4.13
N PRO A 37 1.35 -8.58 -4.48
CA PRO A 37 0.30 -7.94 -3.72
C PRO A 37 0.20 -8.59 -2.32
N VAL A 38 0.32 -7.78 -1.28
CA VAL A 38 0.29 -8.21 0.13
C VAL A 38 -1.01 -7.86 0.84
N GLY A 39 -1.83 -7.02 0.22
CA GLY A 39 -3.16 -6.68 0.72
C GLY A 39 -3.66 -5.36 0.18
N ILE A 40 -4.84 -4.98 0.66
CA ILE A 40 -5.45 -3.69 0.40
C ILE A 40 -5.59 -2.97 1.74
N VAL A 41 -5.11 -1.72 1.81
CA VAL A 41 -5.30 -0.87 2.97
C VAL A 41 -6.42 0.12 2.68
N GLU A 42 -7.34 0.28 3.63
CA GLU A 42 -8.57 1.06 3.46
C GLU A 42 -8.81 2.06 4.60
N PHE A 43 -8.01 1.93 5.67
CA PHE A 43 -8.10 2.72 6.88
C PHE A 43 -6.85 3.59 7.04
N GLY A 44 -6.96 4.69 7.80
CA GLY A 44 -5.84 5.59 8.12
C GLY A 44 -5.62 6.72 7.10
N PHE A 45 -6.35 6.75 6.00
CA PHE A 45 -6.25 7.82 5.01
C PHE A 45 -6.94 9.10 5.47
N ARG A 46 -6.20 10.22 5.51
CA ARG A 46 -6.82 11.54 5.62
C ARG A 46 -7.45 11.96 4.29
N VAL A 47 -8.40 12.89 4.35
CA VAL A 47 -9.05 13.44 3.16
C VAL A 47 -8.04 14.11 2.23
N ASP A 48 -7.10 14.85 2.80
CA ASP A 48 -6.00 15.48 2.06
C ASP A 48 -5.08 14.45 1.37
N ASP A 49 -4.69 13.40 2.10
CA ASP A 49 -3.86 12.30 1.56
C ASP A 49 -4.54 11.63 0.36
N LYS A 50 -5.84 11.34 0.47
CA LYS A 50 -6.61 10.74 -0.64
C LYS A 50 -6.62 11.66 -1.86
N ARG A 51 -6.85 12.96 -1.66
CA ARG A 51 -6.91 13.93 -2.75
C ARG A 51 -5.56 14.03 -3.46
N ALA A 52 -4.50 14.28 -2.70
CA ALA A 52 -3.14 14.38 -3.22
C ALA A 52 -2.72 13.11 -3.98
N PHE A 53 -3.00 11.94 -3.40
CA PHE A 53 -2.74 10.68 -4.08
C PHE A 53 -3.54 10.51 -5.36
N LEU A 54 -4.85 10.81 -5.34
CA LEU A 54 -5.70 10.66 -6.52
C LEU A 54 -5.25 11.58 -7.66
N GLU A 55 -4.75 12.78 -7.36
CA GLU A 55 -4.21 13.69 -8.38
C GLU A 55 -2.97 13.10 -9.06
N ILE A 56 -2.02 12.59 -8.27
CA ILE A 56 -0.80 11.95 -8.80
C ILE A 56 -1.16 10.66 -9.52
N ALA A 57 -1.98 9.81 -8.90
CA ALA A 57 -2.34 8.49 -9.38
C ALA A 57 -3.06 8.55 -10.73
N LYS A 58 -3.84 9.61 -11.01
CA LYS A 58 -4.45 9.86 -12.33
C LYS A 58 -3.41 10.15 -13.42
N GLN A 59 -2.27 10.73 -13.08
CA GLN A 59 -1.20 11.04 -14.04
C GLN A 59 -0.36 9.80 -14.37
N ILE A 60 -0.10 8.95 -13.38
CA ILE A 60 0.67 7.69 -13.52
C ILE A 60 -0.23 6.46 -13.71
N GLN A 61 -1.50 6.66 -14.01
CA GLN A 61 -2.45 5.58 -14.20
C GLN A 61 -2.14 4.82 -15.48
N THR A 62 -1.81 3.54 -15.35
CA THR A 62 -1.50 2.70 -16.51
C THR A 62 -2.76 2.10 -17.11
N ARG A 63 -3.60 1.48 -16.28
CA ARG A 63 -4.78 0.73 -16.75
C ARG A 63 -5.85 0.66 -15.68
N ILE A 64 -7.10 0.52 -16.12
CA ILE A 64 -8.25 0.32 -15.23
C ILE A 64 -8.77 -1.10 -15.48
N ASP A 65 -8.76 -1.95 -14.45
CA ASP A 65 -9.32 -3.29 -14.50
C ASP A 65 -10.53 -3.39 -13.58
N LYS A 66 -11.74 -3.47 -14.17
CA LYS A 66 -13.04 -3.54 -13.49
C LYS A 66 -13.30 -2.38 -12.52
N LYS A 67 -12.71 -2.45 -11.32
CA LYS A 67 -12.83 -1.47 -10.22
C LYS A 67 -11.48 -1.15 -9.56
N THR A 68 -10.39 -1.67 -10.11
CA THR A 68 -9.02 -1.48 -9.65
C THR A 68 -8.28 -0.66 -10.69
N TYR A 69 -7.83 0.51 -10.27
CA TYR A 69 -6.98 1.40 -11.04
C TYR A 69 -5.54 1.00 -10.78
N TRP A 70 -4.90 0.44 -11.80
CA TRP A 70 -3.48 0.10 -11.74
C TRP A 70 -2.66 1.31 -12.14
N ILE A 71 -1.65 1.59 -11.34
CA ILE A 71 -0.72 2.70 -11.56
C ILE A 71 0.69 2.14 -11.65
N GLU A 72 1.60 2.94 -12.19
CA GLU A 72 3.01 2.55 -12.18
C GLU A 72 3.52 2.41 -10.73
N PRO A 73 4.27 1.35 -10.41
CA PRO A 73 4.75 1.07 -9.05
C PRO A 73 5.94 1.97 -8.67
N MET A 74 5.75 3.28 -8.82
CA MET A 74 6.73 4.33 -8.51
C MET A 74 6.47 4.98 -7.16
N LEU A 75 5.30 4.72 -6.56
CA LEU A 75 4.90 5.31 -5.28
C LEU A 75 5.08 4.32 -4.15
N CYS A 76 5.79 4.76 -3.11
CA CYS A 76 5.90 4.04 -1.85
C CYS A 76 4.99 4.65 -0.80
N CYS A 77 4.54 3.83 0.15
CA CYS A 77 3.82 4.29 1.31
C CYS A 77 4.18 3.50 2.55
N GLN A 78 4.02 4.14 3.69
CA GLN A 78 4.17 3.50 4.97
C GLN A 78 2.81 3.08 5.50
N ILE A 79 2.72 1.84 5.92
CA ILE A 79 1.53 1.29 6.55
C ILE A 79 1.88 0.61 7.86
N GLN A 80 0.94 0.67 8.79
CA GLN A 80 1.02 0.01 10.08
C GLN A 80 0.06 -1.18 10.10
N TYR A 81 0.48 -2.32 10.61
CA TYR A 81 -0.34 -3.53 10.72
C TYR A 81 -0.23 -4.13 12.12
N LEU A 82 -1.26 -4.85 12.54
CA LEU A 82 -1.29 -5.51 13.84
C LEU A 82 -0.86 -6.97 13.74
N GLU A 83 -1.37 -7.68 12.73
CA GLU A 83 -1.19 -9.11 12.57
C GLU A 83 -0.83 -9.44 11.12
N ARG A 84 -0.06 -10.51 10.95
CA ARG A 84 0.29 -11.08 9.65
C ARG A 84 -0.31 -12.47 9.57
N THR A 85 -0.98 -12.79 8.46
CA THR A 85 -1.43 -14.14 8.16
C THR A 85 -0.31 -14.99 7.56
N ASP A 86 -0.46 -16.31 7.64
CA ASP A 86 0.49 -17.26 7.04
C ASP A 86 0.67 -17.04 5.52
N GLN A 87 -0.39 -16.57 4.86
CA GLN A 87 -0.40 -16.19 3.43
C GLN A 87 0.32 -14.85 3.14
N HIS A 88 1.06 -14.29 4.09
CA HIS A 88 1.74 -13.00 3.98
C HIS A 88 0.79 -11.81 3.78
N GLN A 89 -0.47 -11.95 4.21
CA GLN A 89 -1.42 -10.84 4.19
C GLN A 89 -1.38 -10.09 5.52
N LEU A 90 -1.47 -8.78 5.44
CA LEU A 90 -1.47 -7.91 6.61
C LEU A 90 -2.90 -7.68 7.08
N ARG A 91 -3.19 -7.92 8.36
CA ARG A 91 -4.46 -7.63 9.01
C ARG A 91 -4.37 -6.35 9.84
N THR A 92 -5.51 -5.66 9.90
CA THR A 92 -5.65 -4.38 10.64
C THR A 92 -4.61 -3.38 10.13
N THR A 93 -4.57 -3.20 8.80
CA THR A 93 -3.67 -2.26 8.15
C THR A 93 -4.21 -0.83 8.25
N ILE A 94 -3.33 0.09 8.62
CA ILE A 94 -3.61 1.50 8.79
C ILE A 94 -2.57 2.25 7.97
N PHE A 95 -3.03 3.06 7.02
CA PHE A 95 -2.20 3.96 6.27
C PHE A 95 -1.56 5.01 7.20
N LYS A 96 -0.25 5.19 7.10
CA LYS A 96 0.50 6.16 7.93
C LYS A 96 0.92 7.38 7.14
N GLY A 97 1.32 7.20 5.88
CA GLY A 97 1.75 8.30 5.02
C GLY A 97 2.38 7.79 3.72
N PHE A 98 2.48 8.67 2.73
CA PHE A 98 3.20 8.39 1.49
C PHE A 98 4.69 8.65 1.66
N LEU A 99 5.50 7.85 0.98
CA LEU A 99 6.96 7.96 0.94
C LEU A 99 7.37 8.30 -0.49
N PHE A 100 7.14 9.55 -0.90
CA PHE A 100 7.47 10.01 -2.26
C PHE A 100 8.99 10.07 -2.52
N ASP A 101 9.78 10.20 -1.46
CA ASP A 101 11.25 10.26 -1.52
C ASP A 101 11.90 8.86 -1.56
N LYS A 102 11.13 7.81 -1.27
CA LYS A 102 11.66 6.45 -1.16
C LYS A 102 11.57 5.72 -2.49
N ASP A 103 12.72 5.24 -2.94
CA ASP A 103 12.80 4.43 -4.15
C ASP A 103 12.01 3.10 -3.98
N PRO A 104 11.12 2.75 -4.94
CA PRO A 104 10.33 1.53 -4.88
C PRO A 104 11.17 0.26 -4.88
N GLU A 105 12.36 0.27 -5.49
CA GLU A 105 13.26 -0.88 -5.44
C GLU A 105 13.83 -1.12 -4.05
N ASN A 106 13.78 -0.13 -3.14
CA ASN A 106 14.19 -0.28 -1.74
C ASN A 106 13.06 -0.71 -0.80
N CYS A 107 11.84 -0.91 -1.30
CA CYS A 107 10.73 -1.43 -0.51
C CYS A 107 10.74 -2.96 -0.43
N TYR A 108 11.64 -3.48 0.41
CA TYR A 108 11.76 -4.91 0.68
C TYR A 108 10.97 -5.35 1.90
N TRP A 109 10.46 -6.59 1.83
CA TRP A 109 10.02 -7.29 3.03
C TRP A 109 11.22 -7.51 3.97
N THR A 110 11.35 -6.70 5.02
CA THR A 110 12.34 -6.90 6.08
C THR A 110 11.83 -7.95 7.07
N TYR A 111 12.65 -8.97 7.32
CA TYR A 111 12.40 -10.08 8.25
C TYR A 111 12.72 -9.67 9.68
#